data_AF-A0A0C2L7J9-F1
#
_entry.id   AF-A0A0C2L7J9-F1
#
_cell.length_a   1.000
_cell.length_b   1.000
_cell.length_c   1.000
_cell.angle_alpha   90.00
_cell.angle_beta   90.00
_cell.angle_gamma   90.00
#
_symmetry.space_group_name_H-M   'P 1'
#
loop_
_entity.id
_entity.type
_entity.pdbx_description
1 polymer ?
#
loop_
_entity_poly.entity_id
_entity_poly.type
_entity_poly.pdbx_seq_one_letter_code
_entity_poly.pdbx_strand_id
1 'polypeptide(L)' 'MPGRRRHIPDDIKCLIVHMDRQAEETLTRAQIRTLTGVAESTQRRILALHNKTGEVIQQPLENGRPRVLNGMNAAVSH' A
#
# COMPACT_ATOMS: atom_id res chain seq x y z
N MET A 1 13.79 -9.62 14.09
CA MET A 1 12.63 -8.91 14.71
C MET A 1 11.45 -8.99 13.77
N PRO A 2 10.35 -9.67 14.12
CA PRO A 2 9.15 -9.66 13.29
C PRO A 2 8.60 -8.23 13.25
N GLY A 3 8.71 -7.59 12.09
CA GLY A 3 8.31 -6.20 11.90
C GLY A 3 6.81 -6.07 12.10
N ARG A 4 6.43 -5.44 13.21
CA ARG A 4 5.05 -5.03 13.52
C ARG A 4 4.65 -4.01 12.44
N ARG A 5 4.09 -4.48 11.33
CA ARG A 5 3.57 -3.64 10.24
C ARG A 5 2.40 -2.84 10.81
N ARG A 6 2.67 -1.64 11.31
CA ARG A 6 1.64 -0.70 11.73
C ARG A 6 0.87 -0.31 10.47
N HIS A 7 -0.45 -0.45 10.52
CA HIS A 7 -1.32 0.10 9.51
C HIS A 7 -1.08 1.62 9.41
N ILE A 8 -0.89 2.12 8.19
CA ILE A 8 -0.85 3.56 7.93
C ILE A 8 -2.24 3.94 7.43
N PRO A 9 -2.96 4.82 8.14
CA PRO A 9 -4.25 5.35 7.73
C PRO A 9 -4.22 6.00 6.33
N ASP A 10 -5.33 5.93 5.60
CA ASP A 10 -5.41 6.37 4.20
C ASP A 10 -5.33 7.89 4.04
N ASP A 11 -5.89 8.64 4.99
CA ASP A 11 -5.74 10.09 5.14
C ASP A 11 -4.26 10.51 5.20
N ILE A 12 -3.42 9.78 5.94
CA ILE A 12 -1.98 10.03 6.00
C ILE A 12 -1.31 9.76 4.64
N LYS A 13 -1.75 8.74 3.90
CA LYS A 13 -1.21 8.47 2.55
C LYS A 13 -1.59 9.58 1.58
N CYS A 14 -2.84 10.05 1.62
CA CYS A 14 -3.31 11.21 0.84
C CYS A 14 -2.51 12.47 1.19
N LEU A 15 -2.29 12.73 2.48
CA LEU A 15 -1.50 13.86 2.95
C LEU A 15 -0.08 13.85 2.39
N ILE A 16 0.57 12.68 2.36
CA ILE A 16 1.92 12.52 1.77
C ILE A 16 1.92 12.88 0.28
N VAL A 17 0.93 12.40 -0.49
CA VAL A 17 0.82 12.73 -1.92
C VAL A 17 0.59 14.22 -2.13
N HIS A 18 -0.26 14.83 -1.30
CA HIS A 18 -0.53 16.26 -1.35
C HIS A 18 0.72 17.09 -1.06
N MET A 19 1.45 16.76 0.02
CA MET A 19 2.71 17.43 0.40
C MET A 19 3.81 17.31 -0.66
N ASP A 20 3.91 16.17 -1.36
CA ASP A 20 4.91 15.95 -2.41
C ASP A 20 4.58 16.72 -3.71
N ARG A 21 3.30 16.97 -4.01
CA ARG A 21 2.85 17.52 -5.31
C ARG A 21 2.34 18.96 -5.30
N GLN A 22 1.83 19.46 -4.19
CA GLN A 22 1.07 20.72 -4.14
C GLN A 22 1.63 21.77 -3.19
N ALA A 23 2.69 21.46 -2.44
CA ALA A 23 3.35 22.48 -1.65
C ALA A 23 3.99 23.49 -2.63
N GLU A 24 3.59 24.76 -2.53
CA GLU A 24 4.19 25.89 -3.28
C GLU A 24 5.72 25.92 -3.15
N GLU A 25 6.23 25.29 -2.09
CA GLU A 25 7.61 24.94 -1.86
C GLU A 25 7.73 23.41 -1.76
N THR A 26 8.43 22.75 -2.70
CA THR A 26 8.53 21.28 -2.75
C THR A 26 9.17 20.74 -1.48
N LEU A 27 8.37 20.14 -0.60
CA LEU A 27 8.86 19.52 0.63
C LEU A 27 9.72 18.31 0.29
N THR A 28 10.91 18.25 0.89
CA THR A 28 11.74 17.06 0.84
C THR A 28 11.07 15.91 1.62
N ARG A 29 11.35 14.68 1.22
CA ARG A 29 10.85 13.47 1.93
C ARG A 29 11.27 13.41 3.40
N ALA A 30 12.43 13.99 3.74
CA ALA A 30 12.87 14.15 5.11
C ALA A 30 11.94 15.08 5.91
N GLN A 31 11.52 16.21 5.33
CA GLN A 31 10.54 17.10 5.95
C GLN A 31 9.17 16.42 6.07
N ILE A 32 8.69 15.74 5.02
CA ILE A 32 7.43 14.98 5.06
C ILE A 32 7.47 13.90 6.16
N ARG A 33 8.63 13.26 6.37
CA ARG A 33 8.82 12.29 7.46
C ARG A 33 8.69 12.94 8.82
N THR A 34 9.31 14.11 9.02
CA THR A 34 9.21 14.88 10.26
C THR A 34 7.76 15.26 10.57
N LEU A 35 6.97 15.61 9.55
CA LEU A 35 5.57 16.02 9.70
C LEU A 35 4.60 14.84 9.91
N THR A 36 4.80 13.72 9.20
CA THR A 36 3.84 12.61 9.15
C THR A 36 4.24 11.40 9.99
N GLY A 37 5.51 11.34 10.42
CA GLY A 37 6.11 10.16 11.07
C GLY A 37 6.30 8.95 10.15
N VAL A 38 5.96 9.05 8.86
CA VAL A 38 6.07 7.94 7.90
C VAL A 38 7.48 7.89 7.33
N ALA A 39 8.11 6.71 7.37
CA ALA A 39 9.45 6.49 6.84
C ALA A 39 9.52 6.77 5.32
N GLU A 40 10.64 7.33 4.86
CA GLU A 40 10.84 7.70 3.46
C GLU A 40 10.68 6.53 2.48
N SER A 41 11.08 5.31 2.87
CA SER A 41 10.87 4.10 2.06
C SER A 41 9.39 3.81 1.83
N THR A 42 8.55 4.11 2.81
CA THR A 42 7.10 3.94 2.71
C THR A 42 6.47 5.06 1.89
N GLN A 43 6.92 6.30 2.08
CA GLN A 43 6.52 7.43 1.23
C GLN A 43 6.81 7.13 -0.25
N ARG A 44 8.03 6.65 -0.58
CA ARG A 44 8.39 6.26 -1.96
C ARG A 44 7.44 5.20 -2.52
N ARG A 45 7.04 4.22 -1.71
CA ARG A 45 6.11 3.17 -2.15
C ARG A 45 4.71 3.71 -2.40
N ILE A 46 4.22 4.61 -1.54
CA ILE A 46 2.92 5.29 -1.73
C ILE A 46 2.95 6.14 -3.01
N LEU A 47 3.98 6.97 -3.17
CA LEU A 47 4.14 7.83 -4.35
C LEU A 47 4.29 7.02 -5.64
N ALA A 48 5.04 5.92 -5.61
CA ALA A 48 5.17 5.03 -6.77
C ALA A 48 3.83 4.37 -7.15
N LEU A 49 3.04 3.95 -6.16
CA LEU A 49 1.69 3.42 -6.39
C LEU A 49 0.79 4.50 -7.01
N HIS A 50 0.77 5.69 -6.41
CA HIS A 50 -0.04 6.81 -6.89
C HIS A 50 0.36 7.26 -8.30
N ASN A 51 1.66 7.35 -8.60
CA ASN A 51 2.14 7.67 -9.94
C ASN A 51 1.73 6.62 -10.98
N LYS A 52 1.60 5.36 -10.58
CA LYS A 52 1.21 4.26 -11.46
C LYS A 52 -0.31 4.16 -11.66
N THR A 53 -1.09 4.45 -10.62
CA THR A 53 -2.51 4.07 -10.55
C THR A 53 -3.46 5.24 -10.31
N GLY A 54 -2.97 6.39 -9.85
CA GLY A 54 -3.78 7.48 -9.32
C GLY A 54 -4.28 7.24 -7.89
N GLU A 55 -4.03 6.05 -7.31
CA GLU A 55 -4.57 5.65 -6.01
C GLU A 55 -3.47 5.57 -4.94
N VAL A 56 -3.85 5.77 -3.68
CA VAL A 56 -2.95 5.55 -2.51
C VAL A 56 -3.16 4.20 -1.84
N ILE A 57 -4.15 3.44 -2.29
CA ILE A 57 -4.49 2.11 -1.80
C ILE A 57 -4.36 1.14 -2.97
N GLN A 58 -3.69 0.00 -2.72
CA GLN A 58 -3.69 -1.07 -3.71
C GLN A 58 -5.00 -1.85 -3.57
N GLN A 59 -5.89 -1.70 -4.55
CA GLN A 59 -7.04 -2.58 -4.65
C GLN A 59 -6.56 -4.00 -4.95
N PRO A 60 -7.01 -5.02 -4.21
CA PRO A 60 -6.73 -6.40 -4.57
C PRO A 60 -7.36 -6.71 -5.93
N LEU A 61 -6.53 -7.18 -6.86
CA LEU A 61 -6.97 -7.75 -8.14
C LEU A 61 -7.70 -9.07 -7.82
N GLU A 62 -9.02 -8.97 -7.68
CA GLU A 62 -10.00 -10.05 -7.53
C GLU A 62 -9.89 -10.96 -6.28
N ASN A 63 -11.05 -11.27 -5.71
CA ASN A 63 -11.19 -12.28 -4.68
C ASN A 63 -10.87 -13.66 -5.26
N GLY A 64 -9.74 -14.23 -4.83
CA GLY A 64 -9.47 -15.65 -4.92
C GLY A 64 -9.09 -16.12 -6.33
N ARG A 65 -7.80 -16.41 -6.51
CA ARG A 65 -7.39 -17.41 -7.50
C ARG A 65 -8.28 -18.65 -7.26
N PRO A 66 -9.08 -19.11 -8.24
CA PRO A 66 -9.91 -20.29 -8.03
C PRO A 66 -8.99 -21.43 -7.60
N ARG A 67 -9.22 -21.93 -6.39
CA ARG A 67 -8.59 -23.16 -5.92
C ARG A 67 -9.21 -24.28 -6.74
N VAL A 68 -8.59 -24.62 -7.86
CA VAL A 68 -8.93 -25.82 -8.62
C VAL A 68 -8.61 -27.01 -7.72
N LEU A 69 -9.64 -27.61 -7.13
CA LEU A 69 -9.54 -28.92 -6.48
C LEU A 69 -9.37 -29.94 -7.61
N ASN A 70 -8.17 -30.53 -7.72
CA ASN A 70 -8.00 -31.69 -8.58
C ASN A 70 -8.93 -32.80 -8.06
N GLY A 71 -9.81 -33.32 -8.92
CA GLY A 71 -10.91 -34.24 -8.58
C GLY A 71 -10.50 -35.61 -8.03
N MET A 72 -9.24 -35.83 -7.64
CA MET A 72 -8.76 -37.07 -7.04
C MET A 72 -9.04 -37.19 -5.52
N ASN A 73 -9.56 -36.15 -4.87
CA ASN A 73 -9.91 -36.20 -3.44
C ASN A 73 -11.41 -36.39 -3.14
N ALA A 74 -12.26 -36.61 -4.15
CA ALA A 74 -13.69 -36.85 -3.97
C ALA A 74 -14.08 -38.34 -3.92
N ALA A 75 -13.10 -39.25 -3.95
CA ALA A 75 -13.33 -40.69 -3.99
C ALA A 75 -12.82 -41.41 -2.74
N VAL A 76 -13.17 -40.94 -1.53
CA VAL A 76 -13.16 -41.76 -0.31
C VAL A 76 -14.34 -41.36 0.56
N SER A 77 -15.53 -41.79 0.17
CA SER A 77 -16.69 -41.95 1.05
C SER A 77 -17.70 -42.86 0.36
N HIS A 78 -17.43 -44.15 0.41
CA HIS A 78 -18.42 -45.22 0.36
C HIS A 78 -17.89 -46.40 1.18
#